data_AF-A0A6G1GQQ0-F1
#
_entry.id   AF-A0A6G1GQQ0-F1
#
_cell.length_a   1.000
_cell.length_b   1.000
_cell.length_c   1.000
_cell.angle_alpha   90.00
_cell.angle_beta   90.00
_cell.angle_gamma   90.00
#
_symmetry.space_group_name_H-M   'P 1'
#
loop_
_entity.id
_entity.type
_entity.pdbx_description
1 polymer ?
#
loop_
_entity_poly.entity_id
_entity_poly.type
_entity_poly.pdbx_seq_one_letter_code
_entity_poly.pdbx_strand_id
1 'polypeptide(L)'
;MAKDNKVFILYLPAHTSHILQPLDLGVFGPLKTKYSQQLQKLATFTDGTDIKKNMFLALYKQARIEGLTSSNIKTGFRTTGIWPFNPRKVLKSSQLNANAGNDTTEVFQSSSPLRLSKIHHTPQKPSDISTLIDTLDSRSSRIDFSAVKRKIVKYAASQSTQIATLEHESAKQISEIARLRPVKRRRITIDPQKAFADIGDVLVASTSLDEESEQQNDASNATRVSTRKKIKSARQVAMEELDVSISE
;
A
#
# COMPACT_ATOMS: atom_id res chain seq x y z
N MET A 1 12.06 -50.24 -13.26
CA MET A 1 12.19 -49.68 -11.89
C MET A 1 10.88 -49.75 -11.10
N ALA A 2 9.80 -49.03 -11.45
CA ALA A 2 8.56 -49.08 -10.63
C ALA A 2 7.89 -50.47 -10.61
N LYS A 3 7.77 -51.11 -11.80
CA LYS A 3 7.23 -52.47 -11.95
C LYS A 3 8.07 -53.51 -11.18
N ASP A 4 9.39 -53.42 -11.29
CA ASP A 4 10.34 -54.35 -10.67
C ASP A 4 10.35 -54.21 -9.14
N ASN A 5 10.03 -53.02 -8.62
CA ASN A 5 9.94 -52.72 -7.19
C ASN A 5 8.52 -52.84 -6.62
N LYS A 6 7.55 -53.40 -7.37
CA LYS A 6 6.15 -53.55 -6.94
C LYS A 6 5.49 -52.24 -6.49
N VAL A 7 5.87 -51.12 -7.11
CA VAL A 7 5.28 -49.79 -6.84
C VAL A 7 4.05 -49.61 -7.72
N PHE A 8 2.89 -49.42 -7.09
CA PHE A 8 1.64 -49.11 -7.77
C PHE A 8 1.57 -47.60 -8.06
N ILE A 9 1.44 -47.25 -9.34
CA ILE A 9 1.29 -45.87 -9.78
C ILE A 9 -0.19 -45.52 -9.79
N LEU A 10 -0.56 -44.48 -9.06
CA LEU A 10 -1.91 -43.92 -9.08
C LEU A 10 -1.99 -42.81 -10.14
N TYR A 11 -2.86 -42.99 -11.12
CA TYR A 11 -3.15 -41.95 -12.11
C TYR A 11 -4.29 -41.07 -11.60
N LEU A 12 -4.04 -39.76 -11.54
CA LEU A 12 -5.07 -38.78 -11.26
C LEU A 12 -5.71 -38.33 -12.59
N PRO A 13 -7.04 -38.15 -12.65
CA PRO A 13 -7.68 -37.54 -13.81
C PRO A 13 -7.10 -36.15 -14.10
N ALA A 14 -7.16 -35.72 -15.36
CA ALA A 14 -6.68 -34.39 -15.77
C ALA A 14 -7.36 -33.29 -14.94
N HIS A 15 -6.60 -32.23 -14.62
CA HIS A 15 -7.06 -31.07 -13.85
C HIS A 15 -7.57 -31.36 -12.43
N THR A 16 -7.24 -32.51 -11.82
CA THR A 16 -7.70 -32.85 -10.46
C THR A 16 -6.63 -32.73 -9.37
N SER A 17 -5.42 -32.24 -9.69
CA SER A 17 -4.32 -32.14 -8.72
C SER A 17 -4.70 -31.40 -7.44
N HIS A 18 -5.34 -30.24 -7.59
CA HIS A 18 -5.81 -29.39 -6.49
C HIS A 18 -6.87 -30.04 -5.57
N ILE A 19 -7.41 -31.21 -5.94
CA ILE A 19 -8.47 -31.93 -5.20
C ILE A 19 -7.97 -33.27 -4.66
N LEU A 20 -7.16 -33.96 -5.45
CA LEU A 20 -6.73 -35.32 -5.15
C LEU A 20 -5.31 -35.41 -4.61
N GLN A 21 -4.47 -34.37 -4.73
CA GLN A 21 -3.10 -34.42 -4.22
C GLN A 21 -3.05 -34.05 -2.72
N PRO A 22 -2.68 -34.98 -1.82
CA PRO A 22 -2.64 -34.71 -0.38
C PRO A 22 -1.63 -33.62 -0.01
N LEU A 23 -0.60 -33.51 -0.84
CA LEU A 23 0.49 -32.57 -0.66
C LEU A 23 0.00 -31.12 -0.82
N ASP A 24 -0.81 -30.85 -1.84
CA ASP A 24 -1.39 -29.53 -2.11
C ASP A 24 -2.39 -29.13 -1.03
N LEU A 25 -3.25 -30.05 -0.60
CA LEU A 25 -4.34 -29.76 0.33
C LEU A 25 -3.97 -29.76 1.82
N GLY A 26 -2.88 -30.41 2.21
CA GLY A 26 -2.53 -30.60 3.63
C GLY A 26 -1.14 -30.16 4.03
N VAL A 27 -0.17 -30.19 3.12
CA VAL A 27 1.26 -30.09 3.48
C VAL A 27 1.88 -28.78 2.99
N PHE A 28 1.61 -28.39 1.75
CA PHE A 28 2.23 -27.21 1.15
C PHE A 28 1.76 -25.89 1.77
N GLY A 29 0.49 -25.78 2.15
CA GLY A 29 -0.01 -24.59 2.86
C GLY A 29 0.78 -24.33 4.15
N PRO A 30 0.78 -25.25 5.13
CA PRO A 30 1.55 -25.11 6.35
C PRO A 30 3.05 -24.90 6.12
N LEU A 31 3.65 -25.64 5.17
CA LEU A 31 5.06 -25.51 4.83
C LEU A 31 5.42 -24.10 4.33
N LYS A 32 4.63 -23.55 3.40
CA LYS A 32 4.82 -22.19 2.88
C LYS A 32 4.68 -21.15 3.98
N THR A 33 3.69 -21.30 4.87
CA THR A 33 3.50 -20.41 6.01
C THR A 33 4.70 -20.44 6.95
N LYS A 34 5.19 -21.63 7.31
CA LYS A 34 6.37 -21.79 8.17
C LYS A 34 7.62 -21.22 7.54
N TYR A 35 7.82 -21.46 6.24
CA TYR A 35 8.93 -20.88 5.51
C TYR A 35 8.89 -19.35 5.51
N SER A 36 7.72 -18.77 5.25
CA SER A 36 7.51 -17.31 5.27
C SER A 36 7.79 -16.71 6.65
N GLN A 37 7.42 -17.40 7.73
CA GLN A 37 7.74 -16.98 9.11
C GLN A 37 9.25 -16.98 9.37
N GLN A 38 9.98 -17.99 8.88
CA GLN A 38 11.44 -18.03 9.02
C GLN A 38 12.10 -16.90 8.21
N LEU A 39 11.55 -16.56 7.05
CA LEU A 39 12.00 -15.44 6.23
C LEU A 39 11.82 -14.09 6.94
N GLN A 40 10.65 -13.87 7.53
CA GLN A 40 10.35 -12.64 8.30
C GLN A 40 11.27 -12.48 9.51
N LYS A 41 11.54 -13.58 10.24
CA LYS A 41 12.51 -13.56 11.34
C LYS A 41 13.89 -13.15 10.85
N LEU A 42 14.37 -13.76 9.76
CA LEU A 42 15.68 -13.42 9.19
C LEU A 42 15.75 -11.93 8.77
N ALA A 43 14.71 -11.41 8.13
CA ALA A 43 14.61 -10.02 7.73
C ALA A 43 14.63 -9.02 8.91
N THR A 44 14.21 -9.46 10.10
CA THR A 44 14.26 -8.63 11.32
C THR A 44 15.69 -8.53 11.88
N PHE A 45 16.53 -9.55 11.66
CA PHE A 45 17.91 -9.61 12.19
C PHE A 45 18.98 -9.18 11.17
N THR A 46 18.61 -8.95 9.91
CA THR A 46 19.57 -8.71 8.83
C THR A 46 19.19 -7.44 8.05
N ASP A 47 20.10 -6.47 8.02
CA ASP A 47 19.94 -5.21 7.27
C ASP A 47 20.12 -5.43 5.77
N GLY A 48 19.08 -5.97 5.10
CA GLY A 48 18.95 -5.93 3.64
C GLY A 48 19.88 -6.84 2.84
N THR A 49 20.35 -7.95 3.42
CA THR A 49 21.18 -8.92 2.67
C THR A 49 20.32 -9.85 1.82
N ASP A 50 20.64 -9.96 0.53
CA ASP A 50 19.96 -10.88 -0.39
C ASP A 50 20.02 -12.34 0.08
N ILE A 51 18.87 -13.01 0.04
CA ILE A 51 18.74 -14.42 0.41
C ILE A 51 19.45 -15.29 -0.62
N LYS A 52 20.69 -15.67 -0.32
CA LYS A 52 21.48 -16.59 -1.15
C LYS A 52 20.86 -18.01 -1.15
N LYS A 53 21.12 -18.79 -2.21
CA LYS A 53 20.64 -20.19 -2.36
C LYS A 53 20.91 -21.07 -1.12
N ASN A 54 22.03 -20.87 -0.44
CA ASN A 54 22.38 -21.62 0.76
C ASN A 54 21.44 -21.32 1.94
N MET A 55 20.97 -20.07 2.03
CA MET A 55 20.03 -19.63 3.05
C MET A 55 18.63 -20.22 2.81
N PHE A 56 18.21 -20.33 1.54
CA PHE A 56 16.97 -21.03 1.19
C PHE A 56 16.97 -22.46 1.76
N LEU A 57 18.04 -23.24 1.56
CA LEU A 57 18.13 -24.62 2.06
C LEU A 57 18.05 -24.69 3.59
N ALA A 58 18.72 -23.78 4.29
CA ALA A 58 18.70 -23.72 5.75
C ALA A 58 17.29 -23.39 6.30
N LEU A 59 16.65 -22.34 5.75
CA LEU A 59 15.30 -21.93 6.14
C LEU A 59 14.26 -22.99 5.78
N TYR A 60 14.39 -23.61 4.60
CA TYR A 60 13.52 -24.69 4.18
C TYR A 60 13.65 -25.92 5.06
N LYS A 61 14.87 -26.30 5.48
CA LYS A 61 15.08 -27.40 6.42
C LYS A 61 14.31 -27.18 7.72
N GLN A 62 14.39 -25.96 8.28
CA GLN A 62 13.66 -25.62 9.49
C GLN A 62 12.15 -25.62 9.28
N ALA A 63 11.67 -24.96 8.22
CA ALA A 63 10.26 -24.94 7.86
C ALA A 63 9.70 -26.34 7.58
N ARG A 64 10.51 -27.24 7.01
CA ARG A 64 10.13 -28.62 6.73
C ARG A 64 9.87 -29.40 8.02
N ILE A 65 10.73 -29.26 9.02
CA ILE A 65 10.56 -29.93 10.32
C ILE A 65 9.25 -29.47 10.99
N GLU A 66 8.94 -28.18 10.90
CA GLU A 66 7.72 -27.61 11.50
C GLU A 66 6.45 -27.82 10.65
N GLY A 67 6.58 -27.88 9.32
CA GLY A 67 5.47 -27.91 8.37
C GLY A 67 5.03 -29.32 7.99
N LEU A 68 5.96 -30.27 7.85
CA LEU A 68 5.67 -31.67 7.49
C LEU A 68 5.39 -32.51 8.74
N THR A 69 4.45 -32.06 9.57
CA THR A 69 4.03 -32.83 10.74
C THR A 69 3.17 -34.03 10.34
N SER A 70 3.20 -35.08 11.16
CA SER A 70 2.32 -36.26 10.96
C SER A 70 0.84 -35.86 10.89
N SER A 71 0.44 -34.85 11.66
CA SER A 71 -0.93 -34.31 11.66
C SER A 71 -1.31 -33.71 10.30
N ASN A 72 -0.45 -32.86 9.74
CA ASN A 72 -0.70 -32.21 8.44
C ASN A 72 -0.76 -33.24 7.31
N ILE A 73 0.15 -34.22 7.33
CA ILE A 73 0.17 -35.31 6.34
C ILE A 73 -1.13 -36.12 6.42
N LYS A 74 -1.50 -36.62 7.62
CA LYS A 74 -2.74 -37.38 7.83
C LYS A 74 -3.98 -36.58 7.43
N THR A 75 -3.98 -35.28 7.71
CA THR A 75 -5.08 -34.38 7.33
C THR A 75 -5.18 -34.23 5.82
N GLY A 76 -4.06 -34.06 5.10
CA GLY A 76 -4.04 -34.03 3.62
C GLY A 76 -4.65 -35.29 2.99
N PHE A 77 -4.29 -36.47 3.50
CA PHE A 77 -4.86 -37.74 3.04
C PHE A 77 -6.36 -37.89 3.38
N ARG A 78 -6.79 -37.39 4.54
CA ARG A 78 -8.21 -37.38 4.93
C ARG A 78 -9.01 -36.38 4.10
N THR A 79 -8.44 -35.25 3.71
CA THR A 79 -9.11 -34.21 2.91
C THR A 79 -9.35 -34.69 1.49
N THR A 80 -8.32 -35.27 0.85
CA THR A 80 -8.41 -35.88 -0.49
C THR A 80 -9.30 -37.11 -0.55
N GLY A 81 -9.74 -37.66 0.58
CA GLY A 81 -10.55 -38.87 0.62
C GLY A 81 -9.81 -40.11 0.11
N ILE A 82 -8.48 -40.05 -0.03
CA ILE A 82 -7.64 -41.21 -0.34
C ILE A 82 -7.54 -42.12 0.88
N TRP A 83 -7.35 -41.52 2.06
CA TRP A 83 -7.29 -42.28 3.31
C TRP A 83 -7.92 -41.53 4.50
N PRO A 84 -9.00 -42.06 5.11
CA PRO A 84 -9.76 -43.24 4.68
C PRO A 84 -10.40 -43.05 3.30
N PHE A 85 -10.53 -44.14 2.54
CA PHE A 85 -11.09 -44.09 1.18
C PHE A 85 -12.55 -43.61 1.21
N ASN A 86 -12.81 -42.42 0.69
CA ASN A 86 -14.13 -41.80 0.65
C ASN A 86 -14.30 -40.92 -0.61
N PRO A 87 -14.69 -41.51 -1.75
CA PRO A 87 -14.86 -40.77 -3.00
C PRO A 87 -15.99 -39.73 -2.93
N ARG A 88 -17.02 -39.97 -2.11
CA ARG A 88 -18.16 -39.02 -1.97
C ARG A 88 -17.72 -37.67 -1.43
N LYS A 89 -16.70 -37.65 -0.56
CA LYS A 89 -16.15 -36.40 -0.01
C LYS A 89 -15.53 -35.55 -1.11
N VAL A 90 -14.80 -36.17 -2.02
CA VAL A 90 -14.20 -35.51 -3.18
C VAL A 90 -15.29 -35.03 -4.12
N LEU A 91 -16.22 -35.90 -4.50
CA LEU A 91 -17.32 -35.60 -5.42
C LEU A 91 -18.26 -34.48 -4.95
N LYS A 92 -18.38 -34.28 -3.63
CA LYS A 92 -19.16 -33.18 -3.03
C LYS A 92 -18.33 -31.91 -2.78
N SER A 93 -17.04 -31.91 -3.11
CA SER A 93 -16.19 -30.74 -2.94
C SER A 93 -16.67 -29.61 -3.83
N SER A 94 -16.74 -28.40 -3.28
CA SER A 94 -17.05 -27.19 -4.06
C SER A 94 -16.06 -26.97 -5.21
N GLN A 95 -14.84 -27.50 -5.09
CA GLN A 95 -13.79 -27.43 -6.11
C GLN A 95 -14.14 -28.20 -7.40
N LEU A 96 -14.97 -29.26 -7.32
CA LEU A 96 -15.46 -29.97 -8.53
C LEU A 96 -16.70 -29.29 -9.12
N ASN A 97 -17.60 -28.81 -8.27
CA ASN A 97 -18.86 -28.20 -8.70
C ASN A 97 -18.68 -26.77 -9.23
N ALA A 98 -17.58 -26.10 -8.90
CA ALA A 98 -17.20 -24.82 -9.50
C ALA A 98 -17.05 -24.90 -11.03
N ASN A 99 -16.80 -26.09 -11.59
CA ASN A 99 -16.64 -26.29 -13.03
C ASN A 99 -17.88 -26.88 -13.73
N ALA A 100 -18.85 -27.43 -12.99
CA ALA A 100 -20.05 -28.06 -13.58
C ALA A 100 -21.24 -27.10 -13.75
N GLY A 101 -21.13 -25.87 -13.24
CA GLY A 101 -22.16 -24.82 -13.32
C GLY A 101 -21.76 -23.59 -14.13
N ASN A 102 -20.60 -23.57 -14.78
CA ASN A 102 -20.06 -22.36 -15.42
C ASN A 102 -19.86 -22.54 -16.94
N ASP A 103 -20.89 -23.08 -17.61
CA ASP A 103 -21.34 -22.51 -18.90
C ASP A 103 -22.46 -21.48 -18.66
N THR A 104 -22.67 -21.10 -17.40
CA THR A 104 -23.00 -19.72 -17.12
C THR A 104 -21.73 -18.97 -17.47
N THR A 105 -21.79 -18.19 -18.55
CA THR A 105 -21.25 -16.84 -18.51
C THR A 105 -21.42 -16.39 -17.07
N GLU A 106 -20.35 -16.35 -16.26
CA GLU A 106 -20.33 -15.35 -15.23
C GLU A 106 -20.36 -14.05 -16.04
N VAL A 107 -21.59 -13.65 -16.44
CA VAL A 107 -22.18 -12.45 -15.92
C VAL A 107 -21.79 -12.51 -14.45
N PHE A 108 -20.56 -12.06 -14.18
CA PHE A 108 -20.33 -11.00 -13.23
C PHE A 108 -21.67 -10.33 -13.19
N GLN A 109 -22.45 -10.61 -12.13
CA GLN A 109 -23.46 -9.66 -11.80
C GLN A 109 -22.63 -8.40 -11.69
N SER A 110 -22.69 -7.63 -12.78
CA SER A 110 -22.64 -6.22 -12.79
C SER A 110 -23.78 -5.82 -11.86
N SER A 111 -23.63 -6.08 -10.56
CA SER A 111 -23.63 -5.00 -9.60
C SER A 111 -22.84 -3.93 -10.30
N SER A 112 -23.62 -3.08 -10.97
CA SER A 112 -23.25 -2.02 -11.89
C SER A 112 -21.75 -1.73 -11.92
N PRO A 113 -21.13 -1.45 -13.09
CA PRO A 113 -19.77 -0.91 -13.19
C PRO A 113 -19.52 0.38 -12.36
N LEU A 114 -20.53 0.84 -11.62
CA LEU A 114 -20.60 2.02 -10.76
C LEU A 114 -20.33 1.76 -9.26
N ARG A 115 -19.92 0.56 -8.80
CA ARG A 115 -19.71 0.31 -7.35
C ARG A 115 -18.33 -0.17 -6.90
N LEU A 116 -17.41 -0.53 -7.81
CA LEU A 116 -16.02 -0.80 -7.41
C LEU A 116 -15.21 0.50 -7.24
N SER A 117 -15.56 1.57 -7.96
CA SER A 117 -14.92 2.88 -7.89
C SER A 117 -14.90 3.50 -6.49
N LYS A 118 -15.88 3.16 -5.63
CA LYS A 118 -15.94 3.67 -4.26
C LYS A 118 -14.91 3.03 -3.32
N ILE A 119 -14.46 1.80 -3.58
CA ILE A 119 -13.53 1.08 -2.69
C ILE A 119 -12.08 1.50 -2.94
N HIS A 120 -11.75 1.86 -4.19
CA HIS A 120 -10.40 2.27 -4.61
C HIS A 120 -10.14 3.79 -4.46
N HIS A 121 -11.07 4.56 -3.87
CA HIS A 121 -10.87 5.99 -3.65
C HIS A 121 -10.12 6.26 -2.34
N THR A 122 -9.04 7.03 -2.41
CA THR A 122 -8.31 7.48 -1.21
C THR A 122 -9.18 8.40 -0.36
N PRO A 123 -9.55 8.02 0.88
CA PRO A 123 -10.40 8.84 1.73
C PRO A 123 -9.73 10.18 2.05
N GLN A 124 -10.46 11.28 1.83
CA GLN A 124 -9.97 12.64 2.11
C GLN A 124 -10.50 13.18 3.44
N LYS A 125 -11.62 12.64 3.93
CA LYS A 125 -12.24 13.01 5.20
C LYS A 125 -12.43 11.78 6.09
N PRO A 126 -12.42 11.96 7.43
CA PRO A 126 -12.72 10.88 8.37
C PRO A 126 -14.09 10.22 8.13
N SER A 127 -15.07 10.97 7.62
CA SER A 127 -16.40 10.47 7.23
C SER A 127 -16.32 9.42 6.11
N ASP A 128 -15.40 9.59 5.17
CA ASP A 128 -15.26 8.71 4.01
C ASP A 128 -14.82 7.31 4.47
N ILE A 129 -13.95 7.25 5.48
CA ILE A 129 -13.50 6.00 6.10
C ILE A 129 -14.68 5.23 6.71
N SER A 130 -15.63 5.93 7.34
CA SER A 130 -16.84 5.28 7.87
C SER A 130 -17.64 4.62 6.76
N THR A 131 -17.84 5.34 5.64
CA THR A 131 -18.62 4.82 4.50
C THR A 131 -17.96 3.61 3.84
N LEU A 132 -16.63 3.58 3.75
CA LEU A 132 -15.88 2.44 3.22
C LEU A 132 -16.03 1.21 4.12
N ILE A 133 -15.92 1.37 5.43
CA ILE A 133 -16.06 0.27 6.37
C ILE A 133 -17.49 -0.29 6.35
N ASP A 134 -18.52 0.55 6.25
CA ASP A 134 -19.92 0.11 6.11
C ASP A 134 -20.15 -0.73 4.84
N THR A 135 -19.51 -0.34 3.73
CA THR A 135 -19.60 -1.13 2.48
C THR A 135 -18.89 -2.48 2.57
N LEU A 136 -17.86 -2.60 3.42
CA LEU A 136 -17.14 -3.86 3.63
C LEU A 136 -17.87 -4.78 4.63
N ASP A 137 -18.43 -4.21 5.70
CA ASP A 137 -19.20 -4.93 6.71
C ASP A 137 -20.44 -5.58 6.09
N SER A 138 -21.10 -4.87 5.16
CA SER A 138 -22.21 -5.40 4.35
C SER A 138 -21.82 -6.63 3.49
N ARG A 139 -20.52 -6.87 3.25
CA ARG A 139 -19.99 -8.04 2.51
C ARG A 139 -19.45 -9.13 3.45
N SER A 140 -19.26 -8.85 4.74
CA SER A 140 -18.60 -9.74 5.70
C SER A 140 -19.52 -10.06 6.88
N SER A 141 -20.32 -11.12 6.76
CA SER A 141 -21.28 -11.52 7.80
C SER A 141 -20.67 -12.27 9.00
N ARG A 142 -19.34 -12.39 9.09
CA ARG A 142 -18.67 -13.28 10.07
C ARG A 142 -17.90 -12.57 11.18
N ILE A 143 -17.64 -11.26 11.09
CA ILE A 143 -16.78 -10.53 12.04
C ILE A 143 -17.39 -9.16 12.33
N ASP A 144 -17.59 -8.85 13.60
CA ASP A 144 -18.04 -7.52 14.05
C ASP A 144 -16.87 -6.52 14.04
N PHE A 145 -16.86 -5.61 13.05
CA PHE A 145 -15.85 -4.56 12.92
C PHE A 145 -16.23 -3.24 13.62
N SER A 146 -17.38 -3.16 14.30
CA SER A 146 -17.93 -1.92 14.84
C SER A 146 -16.97 -1.21 15.81
N ALA A 147 -16.28 -1.97 16.67
CA ALA A 147 -15.30 -1.42 17.60
C ALA A 147 -14.04 -0.89 16.90
N VAL A 148 -13.56 -1.59 15.86
CA VAL A 148 -12.40 -1.19 15.07
C VAL A 148 -12.72 0.05 14.24
N LYS A 149 -13.91 0.09 13.61
CA LYS A 149 -14.43 1.23 12.88
C LYS A 149 -14.39 2.51 13.72
N ARG A 150 -14.96 2.46 14.93
CA ARG A 150 -14.96 3.62 15.85
C ARG A 150 -13.55 4.11 16.16
N LYS A 151 -12.59 3.22 16.39
CA LYS A 151 -11.20 3.59 16.68
C LYS A 151 -10.53 4.26 15.48
N ILE A 152 -10.69 3.70 14.28
CA ILE A 152 -10.11 4.26 13.05
C ILE A 152 -10.66 5.65 12.78
N VAL A 153 -11.99 5.81 12.80
CA VAL A 153 -12.65 7.10 12.53
C VAL A 153 -12.24 8.15 13.58
N LYS A 154 -12.22 7.78 14.86
CA LYS A 154 -11.80 8.70 15.94
C LYS A 154 -10.34 9.15 15.77
N TYR A 155 -9.44 8.24 15.43
CA TYR A 155 -8.04 8.56 15.18
C TYR A 155 -7.88 9.50 13.98
N ALA A 156 -8.54 9.20 12.86
CA ALA A 156 -8.51 10.03 11.67
C ALA A 156 -9.04 11.45 11.92
N ALA A 157 -10.13 11.58 12.68
CA ALA A 157 -10.66 12.87 13.09
C ALA A 157 -9.66 13.66 13.95
N SER A 158 -9.06 13.02 14.95
CA SER A 158 -8.07 13.66 15.83
C SER A 158 -6.83 14.13 15.06
N GLN A 159 -6.35 13.36 14.09
CA GLN A 159 -5.22 13.75 13.26
C GLN A 159 -5.59 14.91 12.33
N SER A 160 -6.78 14.86 11.71
CA SER A 160 -7.26 15.96 10.85
C SER A 160 -7.37 17.28 11.62
N THR A 161 -7.82 17.26 12.88
CA THR A 161 -7.86 18.46 13.72
C THR A 161 -6.47 18.95 14.07
N GLN A 162 -5.54 18.05 14.39
CA GLN A 162 -4.16 18.41 14.74
C GLN A 162 -3.41 19.03 13.54
N ILE A 163 -3.61 18.50 12.34
CA ILE A 163 -3.07 19.07 11.11
C ILE A 163 -3.61 20.49 10.90
N ALA A 164 -4.93 20.68 11.03
CA ALA A 164 -5.54 22.00 10.86
C ALA A 164 -5.02 23.02 11.89
N THR A 165 -4.82 22.61 13.15
CA THR A 165 -4.24 23.50 14.17
C THR A 165 -2.80 23.86 13.86
N LEU A 166 -1.98 22.90 13.43
CA LEU A 166 -0.58 23.14 13.07
C LEU A 166 -0.45 24.03 11.82
N GLU A 167 -1.32 23.83 10.82
CA GLU A 167 -1.37 24.67 9.63
C GLU A 167 -1.75 26.12 9.99
N HIS A 168 -2.70 26.31 10.91
CA HIS A 168 -3.07 27.62 11.41
C HIS A 168 -1.93 28.31 12.17
N GLU A 169 -1.25 27.58 13.05
CA GLU A 169 -0.07 28.09 13.77
C GLU A 169 1.06 28.46 12.82
N SER A 170 1.34 27.62 11.82
CA SER A 170 2.33 27.88 10.79
C SER A 170 2.00 29.16 10.01
N ALA A 171 0.74 29.35 9.61
CA ALA A 171 0.30 30.57 8.92
C ALA A 171 0.48 31.82 9.79
N LYS A 172 0.20 31.73 11.09
CA LYS A 172 0.41 32.83 12.05
C LYS A 172 1.89 33.17 12.22
N GLN A 173 2.77 32.17 12.30
CA GLN A 173 4.22 32.40 12.37
C GLN A 173 4.74 33.06 11.10
N ILE A 174 4.26 32.63 9.92
CA ILE A 174 4.66 33.22 8.64
C ILE A 174 4.27 34.70 8.55
N SER A 175 3.06 35.07 8.99
CA SER A 175 2.61 36.46 8.98
C SER A 175 3.38 37.33 9.98
N GLU A 176 3.73 36.77 11.14
CA GLU A 176 4.53 37.47 12.14
C GLU A 176 5.98 37.70 11.65
N ILE A 177 6.59 36.68 11.04
CA ILE A 177 7.90 36.82 10.39
C ILE A 177 7.83 37.88 9.28
N ALA A 178 6.75 37.94 8.50
CA ALA A 178 6.59 38.97 7.47
C ALA A 178 6.52 40.38 8.05
N ARG A 179 5.88 40.57 9.21
CA ARG A 179 5.78 41.86 9.91
C ARG A 179 7.10 42.32 10.52
N LEU A 180 7.88 41.39 11.08
CA LEU A 180 9.13 41.69 11.78
C LEU A 180 10.33 41.82 10.83
N ARG A 181 10.16 41.57 9.53
CA ARG A 181 11.25 41.71 8.56
C ARG A 181 11.67 43.18 8.45
N PRO A 182 12.96 43.50 8.68
CA PRO A 182 13.44 44.86 8.51
C PRO A 182 13.30 45.29 7.05
N VAL A 183 12.85 46.52 6.84
CA VAL A 183 12.77 47.14 5.51
C VAL A 183 14.19 47.23 4.94
N LYS A 184 14.41 46.62 3.77
CA LYS A 184 15.69 46.70 3.06
C LYS A 184 15.95 48.16 2.67
N ARG A 185 17.15 48.66 2.96
CA ARG A 185 17.60 49.99 2.55
C ARG A 185 18.67 49.86 1.48
N ARG A 186 18.56 50.65 0.41
CA ARG A 186 19.53 50.71 -0.68
C ARG A 186 20.31 52.00 -0.56
N ARG A 187 21.60 51.91 -0.84
CA ARG A 187 22.45 53.09 -0.95
C ARG A 187 22.08 53.83 -2.23
N ILE A 188 21.83 55.13 -2.11
CA ILE A 188 21.56 56.01 -3.25
C ILE A 188 22.85 56.19 -4.05
N THR A 189 22.75 56.05 -5.37
CA THR A 189 23.85 56.33 -6.30
C THR A 189 23.85 57.82 -6.61
N ILE A 190 24.93 58.52 -6.26
CA ILE A 190 25.06 59.97 -6.43
C ILE A 190 25.94 60.23 -7.66
N ASP A 191 25.48 61.11 -8.55
CA ASP A 191 26.27 61.57 -9.70
C ASP A 191 27.52 62.32 -9.21
N PRO A 192 28.74 61.96 -9.64
CA PRO A 192 29.98 62.59 -9.20
C PRO A 192 30.07 64.12 -9.41
N GLN A 193 29.22 64.70 -10.27
CA GLN A 193 29.18 66.17 -10.46
C GLN A 193 28.25 66.89 -9.46
N LYS A 194 27.45 66.16 -8.67
CA LYS A 194 26.55 66.74 -7.67
C LYS A 194 27.08 66.50 -6.25
N ALA A 195 27.09 67.55 -5.43
CA ALA A 195 27.56 67.45 -4.04
C ALA A 195 26.59 66.68 -3.12
N PHE A 196 25.30 66.66 -3.44
CA PHE A 196 24.25 66.01 -2.65
C PHE A 196 23.24 65.29 -3.55
N ALA A 197 22.59 64.24 -3.02
CA ALA A 197 21.50 63.54 -3.69
C ALA A 197 20.22 64.38 -3.64
N ASP A 198 19.47 64.41 -4.74
CA ASP A 198 18.17 65.07 -4.81
C ASP A 198 17.03 64.10 -4.44
N ILE A 199 15.85 64.63 -4.13
CA ILE A 199 14.63 63.86 -3.84
C ILE A 199 14.31 62.88 -4.99
N GLY A 200 14.59 63.27 -6.24
CA GLY A 200 14.46 62.38 -7.40
C GLY A 200 15.34 61.12 -7.30
N ASP A 201 16.58 61.26 -6.84
CA ASP A 201 17.53 60.14 -6.70
C ASP A 201 17.09 59.18 -5.59
N VAL A 202 16.46 59.70 -4.53
CA VAL A 202 15.85 58.91 -3.45
C VAL A 202 14.67 58.09 -3.99
N LEU A 203 13.81 58.71 -4.81
CA LEU A 203 12.63 58.04 -5.38
C LEU A 203 13.02 56.92 -6.36
N VAL A 204 14.08 57.14 -7.16
CA VAL A 204 14.62 56.12 -8.07
C VAL A 204 15.23 54.95 -7.29
N ALA A 205 15.93 55.24 -6.20
CA ALA A 205 16.48 54.20 -5.33
C ALA A 205 15.39 53.40 -4.60
N SER A 206 14.25 54.01 -4.24
CA SER A 206 13.12 53.30 -3.61
C SER A 206 12.31 52.48 -4.61
N THR A 207 12.03 53.02 -5.80
CA THR A 207 11.28 52.29 -6.84
C THR A 207 12.06 51.08 -7.36
N SER A 208 13.36 51.22 -7.62
CA SER A 208 14.21 50.08 -8.01
C SER A 208 14.35 49.03 -6.91
N LEU A 209 14.26 49.42 -5.64
CA LEU A 209 14.20 48.48 -4.51
C LEU A 209 12.91 47.67 -4.49
N ASP A 210 11.79 48.35 -4.71
CA ASP A 210 10.47 47.73 -4.75
C ASP A 210 10.39 46.76 -5.93
N GLU A 211 10.82 47.18 -7.13
CA GLU A 211 10.90 46.34 -8.33
C GLU A 211 11.79 45.11 -8.15
N GLU A 212 12.98 45.25 -7.53
CA GLU A 212 13.84 44.11 -7.22
C GLU A 212 13.19 43.17 -6.19
N SER A 213 12.48 43.71 -5.20
CA SER A 213 11.79 42.90 -4.20
C SER A 213 10.62 42.13 -4.79
N GLU A 214 9.88 42.73 -5.72
CA GLU A 214 8.79 42.10 -6.48
C GLU A 214 9.35 41.02 -7.40
N GLN A 215 10.39 41.31 -8.18
CA GLN A 215 11.04 40.31 -9.03
C GLN A 215 11.61 39.13 -8.22
N GLN A 216 12.19 39.39 -7.05
CA GLN A 216 12.75 38.35 -6.19
C GLN A 216 11.65 37.51 -5.52
N ASN A 217 10.52 38.12 -5.18
CA ASN A 217 9.33 37.43 -4.69
C ASN A 217 8.69 36.59 -5.80
N ASP A 218 8.56 37.11 -7.01
CA ASP A 218 8.01 36.40 -8.17
C ASP A 218 8.89 35.23 -8.60
N ALA A 219 10.22 35.40 -8.63
CA ALA A 219 11.16 34.32 -8.88
C ALA A 219 11.09 33.22 -7.80
N SER A 220 10.99 33.62 -6.52
CA SER A 220 10.81 32.68 -5.41
C SER A 220 9.47 31.95 -5.47
N ASN A 221 8.40 32.64 -5.87
CA ASN A 221 7.06 32.08 -6.01
C ASN A 221 6.99 31.11 -7.20
N ALA A 222 7.55 31.49 -8.36
CA ALA A 222 7.69 30.62 -9.52
C ALA A 222 8.47 29.33 -9.18
N THR A 223 9.54 29.45 -8.40
CA THR A 223 10.32 28.29 -7.91
C THR A 223 9.50 27.41 -6.96
N ARG A 224 8.74 28.00 -6.01
CA ARG A 224 7.82 27.26 -5.13
C ARG A 224 6.70 26.56 -5.88
N VAL A 225 6.17 27.18 -6.94
CA VAL A 225 5.11 26.58 -7.77
C VAL A 225 5.67 25.42 -8.61
N SER A 226 6.86 25.59 -9.21
CA SER A 226 7.57 24.53 -9.95
C SER A 226 7.88 23.33 -9.06
N THR A 227 8.42 23.55 -7.87
CA THR A 227 8.71 22.49 -6.89
C THR A 227 7.44 21.80 -6.39
N ARG A 228 6.37 22.54 -6.09
CA ARG A 228 5.05 21.94 -5.76
C ARG A 228 4.50 21.07 -6.89
N LYS A 229 4.63 21.50 -8.16
CA LYS A 229 4.23 20.68 -9.32
C LYS A 229 5.05 19.39 -9.40
N LYS A 230 6.38 19.47 -9.21
CA LYS A 230 7.26 18.28 -9.17
C LYS A 230 6.88 17.32 -8.04
N ILE A 231 6.61 17.83 -6.84
CA ILE A 231 6.19 17.01 -5.68
C ILE A 231 4.85 16.33 -5.94
N LYS A 232 3.86 17.04 -6.51
CA LYS A 232 2.58 16.44 -6.90
C LYS A 232 2.76 15.34 -7.94
N SER A 233 3.58 15.57 -8.96
CA SER A 233 3.91 14.57 -9.99
C SER A 233 4.60 13.35 -9.40
N ALA A 234 5.60 13.54 -8.54
CA ALA A 234 6.31 12.44 -7.88
C ALA A 234 5.39 11.62 -6.96
N ARG A 235 4.47 12.28 -6.25
CA ARG A 235 3.47 11.61 -5.42
C ARG A 235 2.48 10.80 -6.26
N GLN A 236 2.11 11.29 -7.44
CA GLN A 236 1.23 10.58 -8.36
C GLN A 236 1.92 9.32 -8.93
N VAL A 237 3.17 9.44 -9.36
CA VAL A 237 3.98 8.31 -9.83
C VAL A 237 4.16 7.27 -8.72
N ALA A 238 4.48 7.69 -7.49
CA ALA A 238 4.63 6.77 -6.36
C ALA A 238 3.31 6.04 -6.01
N MET A 239 2.15 6.69 -6.18
CA MET A 239 0.86 6.02 -6.01
C MET A 239 0.57 5.02 -7.15
N GLU A 240 0.95 5.35 -8.38
CA GLU A 240 0.77 4.49 -9.55
C GLU A 240 1.68 3.25 -9.49
N GLU A 241 2.93 3.39 -9.04
CA GLU A 241 3.85 2.26 -8.80
C GLU A 241 3.40 1.35 -7.65
N LEU A 242 2.74 1.91 -6.63
CA LEU A 242 2.12 1.14 -5.54
C LEU A 242 0.89 0.36 -6.04
N ASP A 243 0.06 0.95 -6.91
CA ASP A 243 -1.11 0.27 -7.47
C ASP A 243 -0.72 -0.85 -8.46
N VAL A 244 0.38 -0.69 -9.22
CA VAL A 244 0.92 -1.74 -10.09
C VAL A 244 1.47 -2.91 -9.25
N SER A 245 2.13 -2.63 -8.13
CA SER A 245 2.67 -3.68 -7.23
C SER A 245 1.60 -4.44 -6.44
N ILE A 246 0.36 -3.91 -6.36
CA ILE A 246 -0.78 -4.57 -5.71
C ILE A 246 -1.60 -5.40 -6.73
N SER A 247 -1.33 -5.22 -8.03
CA SER A 247 -2.06 -5.85 -9.14
C SER A 247 -1.33 -7.07 -9.77
N GLU A 248 -0.08 -7.33 -9.38
CA GLU A 248 0.68 -8.58 -9.66
C GLU A 248 0.63 -9.55 -8.47
#